data_AF-A0AAV1KMI2-F1
#
_entry.id   AF-A0AAV1KMI2-F1
#
_cell.length_a   1.000
_cell.length_b   1.000
_cell.length_c   1.000
_cell.angle_alpha   90.00
_cell.angle_beta   90.00
_cell.angle_gamma   90.00
#
_symmetry.space_group_name_H-M   'P 1'
#
loop_
_entity.id
_entity.type
_entity.pdbx_description
1 polymer ?
#
loop_
_entity_poly.entity_id
_entity_poly.type
_entity_poly.pdbx_seq_one_letter_code
_entity_poly.pdbx_strand_id
1 'polypeptide(L)'
;MRRLLSITLVTIAFDYVSLQENREHQGPQTCGEHLKGHMGTIQTPNFPNPFPVPIKCRWVIEHDIVNGTIAIYFTQQFTTIGLTFTEYMYYDESYKLGERRALTVTEENITKIKWLQGFFLLVL
;
A
#
# COMPACT_ATOMS: atom_id res chain seq x y z
N MET A 1 8.30 5.25 21.35
CA MET A 1 7.08 4.63 20.75
C MET A 1 7.34 4.50 19.27
N ARG A 2 7.28 3.28 18.72
CA ARG A 2 7.49 3.03 17.29
C ARG A 2 6.21 3.43 16.56
N ARG A 3 6.28 4.43 15.68
CA ARG A 3 5.14 4.81 14.84
C ARG A 3 5.20 4.00 13.55
N LEU A 4 4.05 3.50 13.12
CA LEU A 4 3.97 2.60 11.99
C LEU A 4 2.86 3.01 11.03
N LEU A 5 3.17 2.96 9.74
CA LEU A 5 2.22 3.14 8.65
C LEU A 5 2.17 1.87 7.81
N SER A 6 0.98 1.31 7.64
CA SER A 6 0.73 0.21 6.72
C SER A 6 0.06 0.73 5.46
N ILE A 7 0.64 0.40 4.32
CA ILE A 7 0.07 0.66 3.00
C ILE A 7 -0.41 -0.67 2.46
N THR A 8 -1.68 -0.75 2.07
CA THR A 8 -2.26 -1.96 1.48
C THR A 8 -2.78 -1.64 0.09
N LEU A 9 -2.37 -2.42 -0.89
CA LEU A 9 -2.95 -2.43 -2.23
C LEU A 9 -3.77 -3.69 -2.41
N VAL A 10 -5.06 -3.52 -2.68
CA VAL A 10 -5.97 -4.62 -3.01
C VAL A 10 -6.61 -4.31 -4.35
N THR A 11 -6.30 -5.14 -5.35
CA THR A 11 -6.99 -5.08 -6.64
C THR A 11 -7.54 -6.46 -6.97
N ILE A 12 -8.85 -6.52 -7.14
CA ILE A 12 -9.60 -7.70 -7.56
C ILE A 12 -10.06 -7.49 -9.00
N ALA A 13 -9.99 -8.53 -9.84
CA ALA A 13 -10.69 -8.52 -11.12
C ALA A 13 -12.19 -8.77 -10.86
N PHE A 14 -13.09 -8.04 -11.51
CA PHE A 14 -14.53 -8.25 -11.38
C PHE A 14 -14.94 -9.70 -11.74
N ASP A 15 -14.24 -10.31 -12.69
CA ASP A 15 -14.45 -11.71 -13.10
C ASP A 15 -14.01 -12.74 -12.04
N TYR A 16 -13.26 -12.33 -11.01
CA TYR A 16 -12.86 -13.19 -9.89
C TYR A 16 -13.97 -13.34 -8.83
N VAL A 17 -14.86 -12.33 -8.71
CA VAL A 17 -15.96 -12.32 -7.74
C VAL A 17 -17.08 -13.28 -8.17
N SER A 18 -17.18 -13.61 -9.46
CA SER A 18 -18.22 -14.47 -10.03
C SER A 18 -17.83 -15.95 -10.17
N LEU A 19 -16.56 -16.33 -10.02
CA LEU A 19 -16.06 -17.70 -10.28
C LEU A 19 -15.71 -18.51 -9.03
N GLN A 20 -16.08 -18.04 -7.83
CA GLN A 20 -15.67 -18.63 -6.57
C GLN A 20 -16.48 -19.89 -6.17
N GLU A 21 -16.72 -20.82 -7.10
CA GLU A 21 -17.34 -22.11 -6.76
C GLU A 21 -16.47 -23.35 -7.03
N ASN A 22 -15.33 -23.33 -7.76
CA ASN A 22 -14.52 -24.57 -7.87
C ASN A 22 -13.09 -24.49 -8.51
N ARG A 23 -12.18 -23.58 -8.11
CA ARG A 23 -10.75 -23.71 -8.50
C ARG A 23 -9.75 -23.35 -7.40
N GLU A 24 -9.01 -24.35 -6.96
CA GLU A 24 -7.96 -24.31 -5.94
C GLU A 24 -6.61 -23.73 -6.44
N HIS A 25 -6.56 -22.84 -7.43
CA HIS A 25 -5.28 -22.59 -8.14
C HIS A 25 -4.81 -21.17 -8.38
N GLN A 26 -5.40 -20.10 -7.84
CA GLN A 26 -4.61 -18.90 -7.54
C GLN A 26 -5.40 -17.97 -6.61
N GLY A 27 -5.08 -17.98 -5.31
CA GLY A 27 -5.47 -16.89 -4.41
C GLY A 27 -4.81 -15.57 -4.82
N PRO A 28 -5.20 -14.44 -4.21
CA PRO A 28 -4.51 -13.16 -4.44
C PRO A 28 -3.00 -13.34 -4.28
N GLN A 29 -2.23 -12.92 -5.28
CA GLN A 29 -0.77 -12.91 -5.17
C GLN A 29 -0.39 -12.03 -3.98
N THR A 30 0.34 -12.58 -3.01
CA THR A 30 0.79 -11.83 -1.84
C THR A 30 2.11 -11.13 -2.14
N CYS A 31 2.22 -9.88 -1.74
CA CYS A 31 3.39 -9.04 -1.97
C CYS A 31 3.53 -7.99 -0.87
N GLY A 32 4.63 -7.25 -0.92
CA GLY A 32 4.96 -6.21 0.05
C GLY A 32 5.97 -6.69 1.08
N GLU A 33 6.47 -5.72 1.84
CA GLU A 33 7.65 -5.89 2.68
C GLU A 33 7.51 -5.07 3.97
N HIS A 34 8.29 -5.44 4.99
CA HIS A 34 8.45 -4.65 6.19
C HIS A 34 9.71 -3.80 6.05
N LEU A 35 9.52 -2.50 5.80
CA LEU A 35 10.59 -1.52 5.70
C LEU A 35 10.90 -0.94 7.07
N LYS A 36 12.17 -1.04 7.47
CA LYS A 36 12.72 -0.45 8.68
C LYS A 36 13.83 0.50 8.30
N GLY A 37 13.77 1.72 8.81
CA GLY A 37 14.79 2.74 8.55
C GLY A 37 14.19 4.08 8.17
N HIS A 38 15.06 5.04 7.85
CA HIS A 38 14.66 6.42 7.58
C HIS A 38 14.23 6.64 6.12
N MET A 39 14.57 5.70 5.23
CA MET A 39 14.24 5.72 3.81
C MET A 39 14.08 4.29 3.29
N GLY A 40 13.26 4.13 2.25
CA GLY A 40 13.10 2.89 1.52
C GLY A 40 12.28 3.09 0.25
N THR A 41 12.12 2.03 -0.54
CA THR A 41 11.32 2.05 -1.77
C THR A 41 10.32 0.92 -1.74
N ILE A 42 9.08 1.20 -2.13
CA ILE A 42 8.02 0.20 -2.29
C ILE A 42 7.66 0.07 -3.77
N GLN A 43 7.48 -1.16 -4.23
CA GLN A 43 7.12 -1.44 -5.63
C GLN A 43 6.16 -2.63 -5.70
N THR A 44 5.30 -2.62 -6.71
CA THR A 44 4.51 -3.79 -7.08
C THR A 44 5.40 -4.86 -7.71
N PRO A 45 5.03 -6.15 -7.65
CA PRO A 45 5.75 -7.18 -8.39
C PRO A 45 5.76 -6.84 -9.88
N ASN A 46 6.85 -7.20 -10.56
CA ASN A 46 7.09 -6.99 -11.99
C ASN A 46 7.27 -5.54 -12.45
N PHE A 47 7.23 -4.54 -11.55
CA PHE A 47 7.47 -3.15 -11.92
C PHE A 47 8.76 -3.00 -12.77
N PRO A 48 8.75 -2.26 -13.90
CA PRO A 48 7.69 -1.35 -14.38
C PRO A 48 6.59 -2.02 -15.23
N ASN A 49 6.60 -3.34 -15.38
CA ASN A 49 5.57 -4.07 -16.12
C ASN A 49 4.28 -4.24 -15.29
N PRO A 50 3.13 -4.56 -15.94
CA PRO A 50 1.89 -4.85 -15.23
C PRO A 50 2.05 -5.96 -14.17
N PHE A 51 1.46 -5.74 -13.00
CA PHE A 51 1.40 -6.72 -11.93
C PHE A 51 0.20 -7.67 -12.14
N PRO A 52 0.29 -8.94 -11.66
CA PRO A 52 -0.80 -9.89 -11.79
C PRO A 52 -2.01 -9.47 -10.97
N VAL A 53 -3.21 -9.85 -11.41
CA VAL A 53 -4.47 -9.69 -10.67
C VAL A 53 -5.17 -11.05 -10.54
N PRO A 54 -5.79 -11.38 -9.40
CA PRO A 54 -5.91 -10.58 -8.18
C PRO A 54 -4.60 -10.51 -7.38
N ILE A 55 -4.41 -9.39 -6.68
CA ILE A 55 -3.20 -9.13 -5.88
C ILE A 55 -3.57 -8.44 -4.58
N LYS A 56 -2.80 -8.78 -3.53
CA LYS A 56 -2.90 -8.19 -2.21
C LYS A 56 -1.49 -7.89 -1.71
N CYS A 57 -1.06 -6.65 -1.89
CA CYS A 57 0.20 -6.19 -1.34
C CYS A 57 0.00 -5.50 0.00
N ARG A 58 0.94 -5.71 0.90
CA ARG A 58 0.99 -5.02 2.19
C ARG A 58 2.40 -4.60 2.52
N TRP A 59 2.64 -3.30 2.51
CA TRP A 59 3.89 -2.70 2.98
C TRP A 59 3.69 -2.18 4.39
N VAL A 60 4.67 -2.42 5.24
CA VAL A 60 4.71 -1.97 6.63
C VAL A 60 5.93 -1.09 6.77
N ILE A 61 5.74 0.19 7.09
CA ILE A 61 6.81 1.17 7.25
C ILE A 61 6.93 1.51 8.73
N GLU A 62 8.04 1.12 9.34
CA GLU A 62 8.36 1.36 10.75
C GLU A 62 9.53 2.35 10.85
N HIS A 63 9.35 3.40 11.66
CA HIS A 63 10.45 4.28 12.09
C HIS A 63 10.43 4.50 13.61
N ASP A 64 11.60 4.80 14.14
CA ASP A 64 11.84 5.03 15.57
C ASP A 64 12.12 6.51 15.92
N ILE A 65 12.16 7.39 14.91
CA ILE A 65 12.36 8.83 15.08
C ILE A 65 11.24 9.45 15.94
N VAL A 66 11.62 10.06 17.07
CA VAL A 66 10.70 10.81 17.95
C VAL A 66 10.15 12.02 17.21
N ASN A 67 8.82 12.16 17.17
CA ASN A 67 8.11 13.18 16.38
C ASN A 67 8.43 13.14 14.87
N GLY A 68 8.98 12.03 14.37
CA GLY A 68 9.15 11.81 12.95
C GLY A 68 7.79 11.69 12.25
N THR A 69 7.78 12.06 10.97
CA THR A 69 6.64 11.92 10.06
C THR A 69 7.07 11.03 8.91
N ILE A 70 6.21 10.09 8.53
CA ILE A 70 6.43 9.28 7.33
C ILE A 70 5.92 10.09 6.12
N ALA A 71 6.82 10.40 5.20
CA ALA A 71 6.49 11.01 3.92
C ALA A 71 6.47 9.94 2.83
N ILE A 72 5.42 9.91 2.02
CA ILE A 72 5.29 9.01 0.88
C ILE A 72 5.09 9.85 -0.37
N TYR A 73 5.83 9.52 -1.41
CA TYR A 73 5.73 10.10 -2.72
C TYR A 73 5.61 8.96 -3.73
N PHE A 74 4.71 9.11 -4.69
CA PHE A 74 4.55 8.14 -5.77
C PHE A 74 5.31 8.64 -7.00
N THR A 75 6.23 7.81 -7.50
CA THR A 75 6.93 8.10 -8.75
C THR A 75 6.09 7.68 -9.96
N GLN A 76 5.38 6.56 -9.81
CA GLN A 76 4.46 6.00 -10.80
C GLN A 76 3.29 5.36 -10.05
N GLN A 77 2.09 5.89 -10.25
CA GLN A 77 0.86 5.32 -9.70
C GLN A 77 -0.12 5.08 -10.84
N PHE A 78 -0.35 3.81 -11.16
CA PHE A 78 -1.28 3.39 -12.22
C PHE A 78 -2.65 2.97 -11.67
N THR A 79 -2.76 2.71 -10.36
CA THR A 79 -4.01 2.30 -9.72
C THR A 79 -4.82 3.51 -9.25
N THR A 80 -6.06 3.61 -9.71
CA THR A 80 -7.01 4.66 -9.34
C THR A 80 -7.79 4.35 -8.07
N ILE A 81 -7.81 3.08 -7.65
CA ILE A 81 -8.50 2.57 -6.44
C ILE A 81 -7.69 1.46 -5.77
N GLY A 82 -8.13 1.03 -4.58
CA GLY A 82 -7.60 -0.17 -3.91
C GLY A 82 -6.38 0.07 -3.03
N LEU A 83 -5.79 1.27 -3.07
CA LEU A 83 -4.69 1.67 -2.19
C LEU A 83 -5.22 2.31 -0.90
N THR A 84 -4.81 1.78 0.25
CA THR A 84 -5.22 2.27 1.58
C THR A 84 -4.01 2.48 2.49
N PHE A 85 -3.98 3.62 3.17
CA PHE A 85 -2.99 4.02 4.14
C PHE A 85 -3.60 3.93 5.53
N THR A 86 -3.00 3.12 6.39
CA THR A 86 -3.49 2.85 7.74
C THR A 86 -2.36 3.06 8.74
N GLU A 87 -2.53 4.01 9.63
CA GLU A 87 -1.62 4.25 10.73
C GLU A 87 -1.96 3.36 11.92
N TYR A 88 -0.92 2.96 12.65
CA TYR A 88 -1.04 2.25 13.91
C TYR A 88 -0.18 2.92 14.97
N MET A 89 -0.71 2.98 16.20
CA MET A 89 0.06 3.43 17.36
C MET A 89 1.06 2.36 17.83
N TYR A 90 0.69 1.09 17.64
CA TYR A 90 1.54 -0.07 17.85
C TYR A 90 1.15 -1.17 16.87
N TYR A 91 2.14 -1.86 16.31
CA TYR A 91 1.93 -2.91 15.34
C TYR A 91 2.91 -4.06 15.54
N ASP A 92 2.34 -5.25 15.75
CA ASP A 92 2.97 -6.55 15.69
C ASP A 92 2.06 -7.48 14.87
N GLU A 93 2.60 -8.54 14.27
CA GLU A 93 1.79 -9.51 13.50
C GLU A 93 0.69 -10.14 14.36
N SER A 94 0.96 -10.31 15.66
CA SER A 94 0.02 -10.84 16.64
C SER A 94 -0.95 -9.78 17.21
N TYR A 95 -0.57 -8.50 17.22
CA TYR A 95 -1.28 -7.45 17.94
C TYR A 95 -1.18 -6.08 17.27
N LYS A 96 -2.34 -5.46 16.98
CA LYS A 96 -2.44 -4.15 16.34
C LYS A 96 -3.25 -3.22 17.22
N LEU A 97 -2.75 -2.01 17.47
CA LEU A 97 -3.42 -1.03 18.34
C LEU A 97 -3.50 0.35 17.69
N GLY A 98 -4.63 1.02 17.90
CA GLY A 98 -4.85 2.37 17.43
C GLY A 98 -4.93 2.46 15.90
N GLU A 99 -5.57 1.47 15.27
CA GLU A 99 -5.78 1.45 13.82
C GLU A 99 -6.56 2.70 13.38
N ARG A 100 -5.94 3.49 12.53
CA ARG A 100 -6.54 4.70 11.96
C ARG A 100 -6.31 4.72 10.46
N ARG A 101 -7.38 4.60 9.69
CA ARG A 101 -7.31 4.81 8.23
C ARG A 101 -7.02 6.28 7.95
N ALA A 102 -5.79 6.56 7.51
CA ALA A 102 -5.32 7.89 7.19
C ALA A 102 -5.85 8.34 5.81
N LEU A 103 -5.85 7.43 4.83
CA LEU A 103 -6.34 7.70 3.48
C LEU A 103 -6.75 6.42 2.74
N THR A 104 -7.78 6.50 1.92
CA THR A 104 -8.08 5.51 0.87
C THR A 104 -8.10 6.22 -0.47
N VAL A 105 -7.34 5.71 -1.43
CA VAL A 105 -7.31 6.23 -2.80
C VAL A 105 -8.60 5.82 -3.51
N THR A 106 -9.26 6.82 -4.06
CA THR A 106 -10.46 6.71 -4.90
C THR A 106 -10.24 7.54 -6.16
N GLU A 107 -11.07 7.33 -7.18
CA GLU A 107 -11.03 8.11 -8.42
C GLU A 107 -11.22 9.61 -8.19
N GLU A 108 -11.97 9.98 -7.15
CA GLU A 108 -12.16 11.37 -6.77
C GLU A 108 -10.95 11.95 -6.02
N ASN A 109 -10.38 11.20 -5.08
CA ASN A 109 -9.31 11.71 -4.23
C ASN A 109 -7.98 11.75 -4.98
N ILE A 110 -7.73 10.81 -5.90
CA ILE A 110 -6.50 10.77 -6.70
C ILE A 110 -6.34 12.03 -7.57
N THR A 111 -7.44 12.69 -7.94
CA THR A 111 -7.43 13.95 -8.71
C THR A 111 -7.51 15.22 -7.85
N LYS A 112 -7.77 15.10 -6.55
CA LYS A 112 -7.88 16.25 -5.62
C LYS A 112 -6.62 16.40 -4.75
N ILE A 113 -5.95 15.30 -4.42
CA ILE A 113 -4.80 15.27 -3.53
C ILE A 113 -3.53 15.48 -4.36
N LYS A 114 -2.99 16.70 -4.32
CA LYS A 114 -1.85 17.13 -5.16
C LYS A 114 -0.62 16.21 -5.11
N TRP A 115 -0.29 15.64 -3.95
CA TRP A 115 0.85 14.72 -3.81
C TRP A 115 0.60 13.31 -4.36
N LEU A 116 -0.65 12.96 -4.68
CA LEU A 116 -1.02 11.77 -5.46
C LEU A 116 -1.01 12.04 -6.98
N GLN A 117 -1.00 13.31 -7.40
CA GLN A 117 -1.07 13.73 -8.81
C GLN A 117 0.30 13.96 -9.47
N GLY A 118 1.39 13.85 -8.74
CA GLY A 118 2.72 14.24 -9.21
C GLY A 118 3.43 13.16 -10.02
N PHE A 119 3.48 13.29 -11.34
CA PHE A 119 4.53 12.69 -12.19
C PHE A 119 5.77 13.58 -12.19
N PHE A 120 6.53 13.64 -11.10
CA PHE A 120 7.83 14.31 -11.12
C PHE A 120 8.86 13.57 -10.27
N LEU A 121 10.01 13.39 -10.92
CA LEU A 121 11.16 12.59 -10.54
C LEU A 121 12.10 13.40 -9.65
N LEU A 122 12.22 13.03 -8.37
CA LEU A 122 13.43 13.09 -7.51
C LEU A 122 13.00 12.78 -6.07
N VAL A 123 13.66 11.86 -5.36
CA VAL A 123 13.78 11.96 -3.89
C VAL A 123 15.10 11.35 -3.40
N LEU A 124 15.78 12.10 -2.52
CA LEU A 124 16.94 11.77 -1.69
C LEU A 124 16.55 11.04 -0.40
#